data_AF-A0A2T0AQ63-F1
#
_entry.id   AF-A0A2T0AQ63-F1
#
_cell.length_a   1.000
_cell.length_b   1.000
_cell.length_c   1.000
_cell.angle_alpha   90.00
_cell.angle_beta   90.00
_cell.angle_gamma   90.00
#
_symmetry.space_group_name_H-M   'P 1'
#
loop_
_entity.id
_entity.type
_entity.pdbx_description
1 polymer ?
#
loop_
_entity_poly.entity_id
_entity_poly.type
_entity_poly.pdbx_seq_one_letter_code
_entity_poly.pdbx_strand_id
1 'polypeptide(L)'
;MNGSHHKTRRALEIDLEEIRLMAEAAAAAPSFGIRHTLLNHILGEVEEAMFWNHHLAHVMAYEPPYQPPYPPPYKPPRPPYYDDPVPYNEKPEEKK
;
A
#
# COMPACT_ATOMS: atom_id res chain seq x y z
N MET A 1 -7.26 9.93 2.63
CA MET A 1 -6.28 8.81 2.69
C MET A 1 -4.85 9.35 2.48
N ASN A 2 -4.41 10.37 3.21
CA ASN A 2 -3.18 11.11 2.84
C ASN A 2 -1.91 10.58 3.50
N GLY A 3 -2.01 9.78 4.58
CA GLY A 3 -0.83 9.31 5.32
C GLY A 3 -0.09 8.12 4.71
N SER A 4 -0.75 7.30 3.88
CA SER A 4 -0.16 6.06 3.36
C SER A 4 0.91 6.33 2.30
N HIS A 5 0.63 7.21 1.34
CA HIS A 5 1.56 7.58 0.28
C HIS A 5 2.86 8.21 0.81
N HIS A 6 2.77 9.04 1.85
CA HIS A 6 3.96 9.64 2.46
C HIS A 6 4.86 8.59 3.11
N LYS A 7 4.29 7.57 3.75
CA LYS A 7 5.06 6.45 4.32
C LYS A 7 5.71 5.60 3.24
N THR A 8 4.99 5.28 2.17
CA THR A 8 5.53 4.56 1.01
C THR A 8 6.69 5.30 0.36
N ARG A 9 6.54 6.61 0.13
CA ARG A 9 7.64 7.44 -0.40
C ARG A 9 8.83 7.44 0.56
N ARG A 10 8.58 7.55 1.86
CA ARG A 10 9.65 7.58 2.86
C ARG A 10 10.41 6.25 2.94
N ALA A 11 9.72 5.12 2.82
CA ALA A 11 10.35 3.80 2.74
C ALA A 11 11.30 3.73 1.53
N LEU A 12 10.80 4.08 0.34
CA LEU A 12 11.63 4.14 -0.87
C LEU A 12 12.87 5.06 -0.71
N GLU A 13 12.71 6.23 -0.10
CA GLU A 13 13.83 7.15 0.15
C GLU A 13 14.91 6.52 1.05
N ILE A 14 14.51 5.74 2.05
CA ILE A 14 15.43 5.07 2.98
C ILE A 14 16.23 4.01 2.24
N ASP A 15 15.57 3.11 1.50
CA ASP A 15 16.26 2.03 0.79
C ASP A 15 17.25 2.59 -0.25
N LEU A 16 16.89 3.68 -0.94
CA LEU A 16 17.79 4.38 -1.87
C LEU A 16 19.01 5.01 -1.16
N GLU A 17 18.82 5.54 0.05
CA GLU A 17 19.91 6.07 0.87
C GLU A 17 20.83 4.95 1.37
N GLU A 18 20.28 3.81 1.79
CA GLU A 18 21.04 2.63 2.20
C GLU A 18 21.86 2.04 1.04
N ILE A 19 21.27 1.89 -0.15
CA ILE A 19 21.98 1.50 -1.37
C ILE A 19 23.17 2.42 -1.62
N ARG A 20 22.95 3.74 -1.54
CA ARG A 20 23.99 4.74 -1.78
C ARG A 20 25.13 4.59 -0.77
N LEU A 21 24.82 4.55 0.52
CA LEU A 21 25.81 4.46 1.59
C LEU A 21 26.61 3.15 1.51
N MET A 22 25.94 2.04 1.22
CA MET A 22 26.61 0.75 1.05
C MET A 22 27.48 0.71 -0.21
N ALA A 23 27.05 1.35 -1.31
CA ALA A 23 27.85 1.45 -2.52
C ALA A 23 29.12 2.29 -2.29
N GLU A 24 29.01 3.43 -1.58
CA GLU A 24 30.16 4.23 -1.16
C GLU A 24 31.11 3.42 -0.26
N ALA A 25 30.57 2.68 0.71
CA ALA A 25 31.34 1.80 1.58
C ALA A 25 32.03 0.66 0.81
N ALA A 26 31.35 0.04 -0.16
CA ALA A 26 31.91 -1.01 -1.00
C ALA A 26 33.04 -0.49 -1.89
N ALA A 27 32.93 0.74 -2.41
CA ALA A 27 33.99 1.36 -3.19
C ALA A 27 35.23 1.66 -2.34
N ALA A 28 35.06 2.05 -1.08
CA ALA A 28 36.14 2.35 -0.16
C ALA A 28 36.77 1.11 0.50
N ALA A 29 36.05 -0.02 0.56
CA ALA A 29 36.50 -1.20 1.27
C ALA A 29 37.68 -1.89 0.56
N PRO A 30 38.83 -2.11 1.24
CA PRO A 30 40.01 -2.73 0.64
C PRO A 30 39.84 -4.26 0.48
N SER A 31 39.07 -4.89 1.37
CA SER A 31 38.85 -6.33 1.37
C SER A 31 37.80 -6.76 0.36
N PHE A 32 38.16 -7.72 -0.50
CA PHE A 32 37.24 -8.34 -1.45
C PHE A 32 36.02 -8.96 -0.78
N GLY A 33 36.20 -9.68 0.34
CA GLY A 33 35.08 -10.33 1.04
C GLY A 33 34.07 -9.33 1.61
N ILE A 34 34.56 -8.20 2.12
CA ILE A 34 33.70 -7.11 2.61
C ILE A 34 32.94 -6.48 1.45
N ARG A 35 33.61 -6.18 0.33
CA ARG A 35 32.96 -5.66 -0.89
C ARG A 35 31.85 -6.59 -1.37
N HIS A 36 32.15 -7.88 -1.48
CA HIS A 36 31.16 -8.88 -1.92
C HIS A 36 29.95 -8.95 -0.98
N THR A 37 30.17 -8.86 0.33
CA THR A 37 29.09 -8.87 1.32
C THR A 37 28.20 -7.63 1.16
N LEU A 38 28.80 -6.44 1.01
CA LEU A 38 28.06 -5.20 0.79
C LEU A 38 27.27 -5.22 -0.52
N LEU A 39 27.86 -5.76 -1.60
CA LEU A 39 27.15 -5.92 -2.87
C LEU A 39 25.92 -6.84 -2.74
N ASN A 40 26.00 -7.90 -1.95
CA ASN A 40 24.83 -8.75 -1.68
C ASN A 40 23.73 -8.02 -0.89
N HIS A 41 24.10 -7.14 0.05
CA HIS A 41 23.11 -6.36 0.79
C HIS A 41 22.45 -5.30 -0.11
N ILE A 42 23.25 -4.65 -0.95
CA ILE A 42 22.74 -3.71 -1.97
C ILE A 42 21.70 -4.37 -2.88
N LEU A 43 21.90 -5.63 -3.28
CA LEU A 43 20.90 -6.34 -4.08
C LEU A 43 19.55 -6.48 -3.37
N GLY A 44 19.55 -6.77 -2.06
CA GLY A 44 18.32 -6.85 -1.28
C GLY A 44 17.59 -5.50 -1.21
N GLU A 45 18.32 -4.41 -0.93
CA GLU A 45 17.71 -3.08 -0.88
C GLU A 45 17.19 -2.63 -2.25
N VAL A 46 17.82 -3.04 -3.35
CA VAL A 46 17.32 -2.74 -4.70
C VAL A 46 15.97 -3.42 -4.94
N GLU A 47 15.78 -4.66 -4.47
CA GLU A 47 14.51 -5.37 -4.59
C GLU A 47 13.40 -4.69 -3.77
N GLU A 48 13.69 -4.27 -2.54
CA GLU A 48 12.76 -3.51 -1.69
C GLU A 48 12.42 -2.13 -2.30
N ALA A 49 13.42 -1.39 -2.76
CA ALA A 49 13.22 -0.11 -3.44
C ALA A 49 12.35 -0.28 -4.70
N MET A 50 12.55 -1.34 -5.48
CA MET A 50 11.69 -1.66 -6.63
C MET A 50 10.25 -1.92 -6.20
N PHE A 51 10.04 -2.67 -5.11
CA PHE A 51 8.71 -2.92 -4.55
C PHE A 51 8.01 -1.62 -4.14
N TRP A 52 8.67 -0.76 -3.35
CA TRP A 52 8.06 0.50 -2.90
C TRP A 52 7.81 1.47 -4.04
N ASN A 53 8.71 1.55 -5.03
CA ASN A 53 8.50 2.36 -6.22
C ASN A 53 7.27 1.89 -7.01
N HIS A 54 7.11 0.58 -7.20
CA HIS A 54 5.94 0.01 -7.86
C HIS A 54 4.66 0.28 -7.05
N HIS A 55 4.69 0.08 -5.73
CA HIS A 55 3.57 0.38 -4.86
C HIS A 55 3.17 1.87 -4.90
N LEU A 56 4.16 2.76 -4.88
CA LEU A 56 3.95 4.21 -4.98
C LEU A 56 3.24 4.57 -6.29
N ALA A 57 3.70 4.01 -7.41
CA ALA A 57 3.08 4.22 -8.72
C ALA A 57 1.61 3.79 -8.72
N HIS A 58 1.28 2.65 -8.10
CA HIS A 58 -0.11 2.20 -7.95
C HIS A 58 -0.97 3.14 -7.10
N VAL A 59 -0.44 3.65 -5.98
CA VAL A 59 -1.18 4.59 -5.12
C VAL A 59 -1.38 5.94 -5.81
N MET A 60 -0.42 6.39 -6.61
CA MET A 60 -0.51 7.66 -7.35
C MET A 60 -1.40 7.56 -8.60
N ALA A 61 -1.44 6.41 -9.26
CA ALA A 61 -2.24 6.18 -10.47
C ALA A 61 -3.72 5.90 -10.19
N TYR A 62 -4.14 5.88 -8.92
CA TYR A 62 -5.54 5.68 -8.54
C TYR A 62 -6.36 6.93 -8.91
N GLU A 63 -6.90 6.96 -10.14
CA GLU A 63 -8.03 7.84 -10.43
C GLU A 63 -9.18 7.45 -9.51
N PRO A 64 -9.87 8.42 -8.86
CA PRO A 64 -11.09 8.09 -8.16
C PRO A 64 -12.06 7.42 -9.15
N PRO A 65 -12.81 6.39 -8.72
CA PRO A 65 -13.81 5.78 -9.59
C PRO A 65 -14.70 6.88 -10.16
N TYR A 66 -14.92 6.87 -11.48
CA TYR A 66 -15.75 7.84 -12.17
C TYR A 66 -17.06 8.03 -11.41
N GLN A 67 -17.23 9.21 -10.80
CA GLN A 67 -18.50 9.62 -10.23
C GLN A 67 -19.26 10.31 -11.36
N PRO A 68 -20.33 9.71 -11.91
CA PRO A 68 -21.16 10.41 -12.87
C PRO A 68 -21.67 11.71 -12.21
N PRO A 69 -21.69 12.85 -12.93
CA PRO A 69 -22.12 14.15 -12.39
C PRO A 69 -23.59 14.17 -11.94
N TYR A 70 -24.34 13.11 -12.23
CA TYR A 70 -25.71 12.90 -11.81
C TYR A 70 -25.89 11.47 -11.29
N PRO A 71 -26.70 11.24 -10.23
CA PRO A 71 -27.17 9.89 -9.96
C PRO A 71 -27.89 9.37 -11.22
N PRO A 72 -27.61 8.13 -11.68
CA PRO A 72 -28.36 7.57 -12.80
C PRO A 72 -29.87 7.63 -12.48
N PRO A 73 -30.73 8.05 -13.42
CA PRO A 73 -32.18 8.15 -13.18
C PRO A 73 -32.81 6.77 -12.89
N TYR A 74 -32.06 5.69 -13.10
CA TYR A 74 -32.46 4.34 -12.78
C TYR A 74 -31.89 3.94 -11.42
N LYS A 75 -32.77 3.66 -10.46
CA LYS A 75 -32.42 2.79 -9.34
C LYS A 75 -31.90 1.48 -9.94
N PRO A 76 -30.68 1.02 -9.62
CA PRO A 76 -30.25 -0.30 -10.04
C PRO A 76 -31.31 -1.31 -9.57
N PRO A 77 -31.73 -2.27 -10.43
CA PRO A 77 -32.69 -3.28 -10.02
C PRO A 77 -32.19 -3.93 -8.73
N ARG A 78 -33.07 -4.02 -7.73
CA ARG A 78 -32.76 -4.62 -6.44
C ARG A 78 -32.14 -6.00 -6.71
N PRO A 79 -30.89 -6.27 -6.26
CA PRO A 79 -30.33 -7.60 -6.39
C PRO A 79 -31.29 -8.61 -5.76
N PRO A 80 -31.57 -9.76 -6.39
CA PRO A 80 -32.61 -10.70 -5.95
C PRO A 80 -32.32 -11.37 -4.60
N TYR A 81 -31.22 -11.03 -3.93
CA TYR A 81 -30.72 -11.69 -2.72
C TYR A 81 -30.76 -10.81 -1.46
N TYR A 82 -31.33 -9.61 -1.51
CA TYR A 82 -31.66 -8.88 -0.29
C TYR A 82 -33.12 -9.17 0.07
N ASP A 83 -33.31 -10.27 0.80
CA ASP A 83 -34.47 -10.41 1.68
C ASP A 83 -34.49 -9.18 2.60
N ASP A 84 -35.66 -8.56 2.74
CA ASP A 84 -35.83 -7.42 3.64
C ASP A 84 -35.32 -7.79 5.03
N PRO A 85 -34.56 -6.93 5.73
CA PRO A 85 -34.17 -7.20 7.09
C PRO A 85 -35.46 -7.40 7.90
N VAL A 86 -35.65 -8.63 8.38
CA VAL A 86 -36.70 -8.99 9.34
C VAL A 86 -36.68 -7.92 10.44
N PRO A 87 -37.83 -7.30 10.76
CA PRO A 87 -37.85 -6.27 11.80
C PRO A 87 -37.31 -6.89 13.09
N TYR A 88 -36.29 -6.22 13.65
CA TYR A 88 -35.70 -6.60 14.93
C TYR A 88 -36.81 -6.57 15.99
N ASN A 89 -37.27 -7.76 16.42
CA ASN A 89 -38.14 -7.89 17.58
C ASN A 89 -37.38 -7.36 18.79
N GLU A 90 -37.87 -6.27 19.37
CA GLU A 90 -37.43 -5.84 20.70
C GLU A 90 -37.66 -6.97 21.71
N LYS A 91 -36.65 -7.20 22.55
CA LYS A 91 -36.53 -8.27 23.54
C LYS A 91 -37.75 -8.36 24.50
N PRO A 92 -37.98 -9.54 25.10
CA PRO A 92 -39.12 -9.76 26.01
C PRO A 92 -38.99 -8.94 27.30
N GLU A 93 -40.10 -8.32 27.73
CA GLU A 93 -40.23 -7.71 29.05
C GLU A 93 -40.14 -8.78 30.15
N GLU A 94 -39.11 -8.71 30.99
CA GLU A 94 -39.09 -9.36 32.30
C GLU A 94 -40.13 -8.67 33.20
N LYS A 95 -41.22 -9.37 33.52
CA LYS A 95 -42.10 -8.96 34.63
C LYS A 95 -41.60 -9.62 35.92
N LYS A 96 -41.24 -8.76 36.88
CA LYS A 96 -40.98 -9.07 38.29
C LYS A 96 -42.21 -9.63 38.98
#